data_AF-A0A8S2CW50-F1
#
_entry.id   AF-A0A8S2CW50-F1
#
_cell.length_a   1.000
_cell.length_b   1.000
_cell.length_c   1.000
_cell.angle_alpha   90.00
_cell.angle_beta   90.00
_cell.angle_gamma   90.00
#
_symmetry.space_group_name_H-M   'P 1'
#
loop_
_entity.id
_entity.type
_entity.pdbx_description
1 polymer ?
#
loop_
_entity_poly.entity_id
_entity_poly.type
_entity_poly.pdbx_seq_one_letter_code
_entity_poly.pdbx_strand_id
1 'polypeptide(L)'
;MLNPIYDEFADKIAKEFPQPGLVLIGKVDCDAENAISTKYRVNKYPTLKMYRYGVMTKREYRGARQVDQLVDFIRKQVVSPIVKLQTLTDLYTLDVKKRYIIGHFENEQSPNYPIFAKAASLLRDECNFAASVGG
;
A
#
# COMPACT_ATOMS: atom_id res chain seq x y z
N MET A 1 24.55 5.36 5.19
CA MET A 1 24.06 4.13 5.85
C MET A 1 22.61 4.34 6.28
N LEU A 2 21.71 3.38 6.06
CA LEU A 2 20.27 3.53 6.36
C LEU A 2 19.86 2.94 7.72
N ASN A 3 20.68 2.07 8.31
CA ASN A 3 20.32 1.28 9.50
C ASN A 3 19.73 2.09 10.67
N PRO A 4 20.37 3.16 11.19
CA PRO A 4 19.80 3.89 12.34
C PRO A 4 18.48 4.60 11.99
N ILE A 5 18.34 5.09 10.75
CA ILE A 5 17.11 5.73 10.28
C ILE A 5 15.99 4.70 10.14
N TYR A 6 16.30 3.50 9.67
CA TYR A 6 15.31 2.45 9.46
C TYR A 6 14.79 1.88 10.78
N ASP A 7 15.65 1.78 11.79
CA ASP A 7 15.26 1.30 13.12
C ASP A 7 14.34 2.33 13.82
N GLU A 8 14.68 3.63 13.78
CA GLU A 8 13.78 4.67 14.32
C GLU A 8 12.44 4.72 13.55
N PHE A 9 12.48 4.60 12.22
CA PHE A 9 11.28 4.48 11.40
C PHE A 9 10.42 3.28 11.81
N ALA A 10 11.02 2.11 12.00
CA ALA A 10 10.31 0.91 12.41
C ALA A 10 9.62 1.09 13.78
N ASP A 11 10.33 1.70 14.74
CA ASP A 11 9.79 1.99 16.07
C ASP A 11 8.60 2.97 16.02
N LYS A 12 8.69 4.04 15.21
CA LYS A 12 7.58 4.97 15.02
C LYS A 12 6.36 4.29 14.40
N ILE A 13 6.56 3.45 13.38
CA ILE A 13 5.47 2.71 12.72
C ILE A 13 4.82 1.71 13.68
N ALA A 14 5.61 0.98 14.47
CA ALA A 14 5.07 0.02 15.44
C ALA A 14 4.19 0.70 16.51
N LYS A 15 4.56 1.92 16.93
CA LYS A 15 3.77 2.74 17.86
C LYS A 15 2.51 3.32 17.22
N GLU A 16 2.60 3.79 15.98
CA GLU A 16 1.47 4.41 15.27
C GLU A 16 0.45 3.38 14.78
N PHE A 17 0.91 2.21 14.35
CA PHE A 17 0.09 1.13 13.81
C PHE A 17 0.29 -0.17 14.63
N PRO A 18 -0.16 -0.21 15.90
CA PRO A 18 0.07 -1.36 16.78
C PRO A 18 -0.76 -2.61 16.42
N GLN A 19 -1.67 -2.48 15.46
CA GLN A 19 -2.61 -3.53 15.06
C GLN A 19 -1.87 -4.67 14.32
N PRO A 20 -1.91 -5.92 14.84
CA PRO A 20 -1.26 -7.04 14.19
C PRO A 20 -1.72 -7.22 12.75
N GLY A 21 -0.78 -7.38 11.83
CA GLY A 21 -1.06 -7.61 10.41
C GLY A 21 -1.43 -6.36 9.60
N LEU A 22 -1.54 -5.18 10.21
CA LEU A 22 -1.79 -3.93 9.47
C LEU A 22 -0.53 -3.44 8.75
N VAL A 23 0.57 -3.24 9.49
CA VAL A 23 1.88 -2.88 8.95
C VAL A 23 2.95 -3.73 9.62
N LEU A 24 3.82 -4.33 8.81
CA LEU A 24 4.99 -5.08 9.28
C LEU A 24 6.24 -4.49 8.61
N ILE A 25 7.22 -4.15 9.44
CA ILE A 25 8.53 -3.66 8.99
C ILE A 25 9.55 -4.77 9.24
N GLY A 26 10.37 -5.06 8.24
CA GLY A 26 11.33 -6.16 8.30
C GLY A 26 12.63 -5.79 7.59
N LYS A 27 13.71 -6.46 8.00
CA LYS A 27 15.04 -6.35 7.39
C LYS A 27 15.49 -7.73 6.92
N VAL A 28 16.22 -7.77 5.82
CA VAL A 28 16.86 -8.98 5.31
C VAL A 28 18.34 -8.65 5.15
N ASP A 29 19.20 -9.40 5.83
CA ASP A 29 20.64 -9.38 5.58
C ASP A 29 20.90 -10.13 4.29
N CYS A 30 21.21 -9.38 3.23
CA CYS A 30 21.38 -9.94 1.90
C CYS A 30 22.70 -10.70 1.72
N ASP A 31 23.70 -10.46 2.58
CA ASP A 31 24.97 -11.18 2.56
C ASP A 31 24.81 -12.57 3.19
N ALA A 32 24.01 -12.67 4.26
CA ALA A 32 23.61 -13.93 4.86
C ALA A 32 22.57 -14.70 4.00
N GLU A 33 21.60 -13.98 3.42
CA GLU A 33 20.43 -14.56 2.74
C GLU A 33 20.46 -14.41 1.22
N ASN A 34 21.56 -14.81 0.57
CA ASN A 34 21.77 -14.67 -0.87
C ASN A 34 20.62 -15.22 -1.74
N ALA A 35 19.99 -16.32 -1.31
CA ALA A 35 18.87 -16.93 -2.03
C ALA A 35 17.63 -16.00 -2.06
N ILE A 36 17.35 -15.31 -0.95
CA ILE A 36 16.25 -14.35 -0.85
C ILE A 36 16.56 -13.13 -1.74
N SER A 37 17.77 -12.59 -1.63
CA SER A 37 18.24 -11.45 -2.43
C SER A 37 18.10 -11.71 -3.94
N THR A 38 18.53 -12.90 -4.38
CA THR A 38 18.43 -13.32 -5.79
C THR A 38 16.98 -13.50 -6.21
N LYS A 39 16.17 -14.22 -5.41
CA LYS A 39 14.75 -14.45 -5.70
C LYS A 39 13.97 -13.15 -5.90
N TYR A 40 14.25 -12.14 -5.08
CA TYR A 40 13.59 -10.84 -5.14
C TYR A 40 14.35 -9.78 -5.95
N ARG A 41 15.40 -10.20 -6.68
CA ARG A 41 16.19 -9.36 -7.60
C ARG A 41 16.73 -8.09 -6.92
N VAL A 42 17.30 -8.26 -5.73
CA VAL A 42 17.97 -7.18 -4.99
C VAL A 42 19.37 -7.02 -5.55
N ASN A 43 19.55 -6.05 -6.44
CA ASN A 43 20.83 -5.82 -7.14
C ASN A 43 21.64 -4.64 -6.58
N LYS A 44 21.11 -3.94 -5.57
CA LYS A 44 21.75 -2.79 -4.92
C LYS A 44 21.28 -2.64 -3.49
N TYR A 45 22.12 -2.07 -2.64
CA TYR A 45 21.82 -1.85 -1.24
C TYR A 45 21.79 -0.36 -0.86
N PRO A 46 20.94 0.04 0.10
CA PRO A 46 19.72 -0.67 0.50
C PRO A 46 18.64 -0.56 -0.58
N THR A 47 17.78 -1.57 -0.67
CA THR A 47 16.58 -1.57 -1.51
C THR A 47 15.34 -1.78 -0.63
N LEU A 48 14.36 -0.88 -0.74
CA LEU A 48 13.11 -0.94 0.01
C LEU A 48 12.00 -1.41 -0.92
N LYS A 49 11.48 -2.62 -0.64
CA LYS A 49 10.36 -3.23 -1.35
C LYS A 49 9.15 -3.28 -0.43
N MET A 50 7.96 -3.10 -1.02
CA MET A 50 6.69 -3.16 -0.30
C MET A 50 5.93 -4.41 -0.75
N TYR A 51 5.23 -5.01 0.20
CA TYR A 51 4.35 -6.13 -0.03
C TYR A 51 2.95 -5.75 0.45
N ARG A 52 1.92 -6.21 -0.27
CA ARG A 52 0.52 -6.07 0.10
C ARG A 52 -0.13 -7.43 -0.04
N TYR A 53 -0.75 -7.93 1.02
CA TYR A 53 -1.39 -9.25 1.01
C TYR A 53 -0.47 -10.37 0.48
N GLY A 54 0.83 -10.33 0.84
CA GLY A 54 1.85 -11.28 0.39
C GLY A 54 2.35 -11.07 -1.04
N VAL A 55 1.80 -10.12 -1.80
CA VAL A 55 2.21 -9.80 -3.16
C VAL A 55 3.17 -8.62 -3.15
N MET A 56 4.34 -8.78 -3.75
CA MET A 56 5.30 -7.68 -3.92
C MET A 56 4.74 -6.62 -4.88
N THR A 57 4.83 -5.35 -4.51
CA THR A 57 4.43 -4.27 -5.40
C THR A 57 5.43 -4.08 -6.54
N LYS A 58 4.96 -3.69 -7.72
CA LYS A 58 5.81 -3.48 -8.90
C LYS A 58 6.84 -2.37 -8.68
N ARG A 59 6.48 -1.33 -7.92
CA ARG A 59 7.34 -0.17 -7.66
C ARG A 59 8.10 -0.33 -6.34
N GLU A 60 9.39 -0.08 -6.41
CA GLU A 60 10.25 0.08 -5.23
C GLU A 60 10.07 1.48 -4.63
N TYR A 61 10.31 1.63 -3.33
CA TYR A 61 10.35 2.95 -2.72
C TYR A 61 11.60 3.70 -3.17
N ARG A 62 11.40 4.87 -3.77
CA ARG A 62 12.47 5.76 -4.27
C ARG A 62 12.44 7.16 -3.66
N GLY A 63 11.63 7.36 -2.62
CA GLY A 63 11.54 8.62 -1.90
C GLY A 63 12.74 8.88 -0.99
N ALA A 64 12.68 10.01 -0.28
CA ALA A 64 13.73 10.43 0.65
C ALA A 64 13.86 9.47 1.84
N ARG A 65 15.10 9.14 2.19
CA ARG A 65 15.42 8.21 3.28
C ARG A 65 15.56 8.94 4.61
N GLN A 66 14.54 9.72 4.95
CA GLN A 66 14.40 10.39 6.24
C GLN A 66 13.24 9.74 6.99
N VAL A 67 13.34 9.67 8.31
CA VAL A 67 12.36 8.95 9.15
C VAL A 67 10.94 9.40 8.84
N ASP A 68 10.68 10.71 8.90
CA ASP A 68 9.32 11.24 8.73
C ASP A 68 8.78 11.01 7.31
N GLN A 69 9.66 11.02 6.30
CA GLN A 69 9.27 10.74 4.91
C GLN A 69 8.93 9.26 4.67
N LEU A 70 9.58 8.35 5.39
CA LEU A 70 9.23 6.93 5.39
C LEU A 70 7.92 6.69 6.13
N VAL A 71 7.73 7.33 7.28
CA VAL A 71 6.48 7.26 8.04
C VAL A 71 5.30 7.78 7.20
N ASP A 72 5.44 8.96 6.59
CA ASP A 72 4.41 9.54 5.72
C ASP A 72 4.12 8.69 4.50
N PHE A 73 5.15 8.00 3.96
CA PHE A 73 4.92 7.03 2.91
C PHE A 73 3.99 5.91 3.39
N ILE A 74 4.27 5.28 4.54
CA ILE A 74 3.44 4.22 5.10
C ILE A 74 2.02 4.70 5.42
N ARG A 75 1.86 5.91 6.00
CA ARG A 75 0.54 6.53 6.22
C ARG A 75 -0.28 6.57 4.94
N LYS A 76 0.32 6.99 3.82
CA LYS A 76 -0.34 6.98 2.51
C LYS A 76 -0.61 5.57 1.97
N GLN A 77 0.14 4.57 2.42
CA GLN A 77 -0.04 3.19 1.98
C GLN A 77 -1.17 2.46 2.71
N VAL A 78 -1.48 2.82 3.96
CA VAL A 78 -2.57 2.20 4.75
C VAL A 78 -3.95 2.79 4.44
N VAL A 79 -4.00 4.00 3.85
CA VAL A 79 -5.25 4.61 3.41
C VAL A 79 -5.86 3.81 2.26
N SER A 80 -7.16 3.54 2.36
CA SER A 80 -7.93 2.89 1.29
C SER A 80 -7.80 3.68 -0.02
N PRO A 81 -7.45 3.04 -1.15
CA PRO A 81 -7.40 3.70 -2.44
C PRO A 81 -8.78 3.89 -3.09
N ILE A 82 -9.86 3.44 -2.44
CA ILE A 82 -11.22 3.50 -2.98
C ILE A 82 -11.86 4.84 -2.63
N VAL A 83 -12.22 5.61 -3.65
CA VAL A 83 -13.07 6.80 -3.49
C VAL A 83 -14.51 6.35 -3.22
N LYS A 84 -15.08 6.78 -2.10
CA LYS A 84 -16.48 6.47 -1.77
C LYS A 84 -17.40 7.42 -2.54
N LEU A 85 -18.35 6.85 -3.28
CA LEU A 85 -19.41 7.54 -4.01
C LEU A 85 -20.71 7.32 -3.23
N GLN A 86 -21.16 8.33 -2.51
CA GLN A 86 -22.39 8.29 -1.73
C GLN A 86 -23.61 8.61 -2.60
N THR A 87 -23.43 9.47 -3.59
CA THR A 87 -24.48 9.95 -4.47
C THR A 87 -24.08 9.83 -5.93
N LEU A 88 -25.06 9.86 -6.83
CA LEU A 88 -24.77 9.90 -8.28
C LEU A 88 -24.00 11.16 -8.68
N THR A 89 -24.15 12.26 -7.93
CA THR A 89 -23.39 13.49 -8.19
C THR A 89 -21.90 13.35 -7.91
N ASP A 90 -21.50 12.42 -7.05
CA ASP A 90 -20.08 12.18 -6.76
C ASP A 90 -19.34 11.64 -7.99
N LEU A 91 -20.05 10.99 -8.94
CA LEU A 91 -19.46 10.55 -10.21
C LEU A 91 -18.88 11.71 -11.02
N TYR A 92 -19.48 12.90 -10.94
CA TYR A 92 -19.00 14.08 -11.65
C TYR A 92 -17.74 14.68 -11.03
N THR A 93 -17.39 14.27 -9.80
CA THR A 93 -16.13 14.69 -9.16
C THR A 93 -14.92 13.89 -9.64
N LEU A 94 -15.16 12.76 -10.32
CA LEU A 94 -14.10 11.92 -10.85
C LEU A 94 -13.41 12.59 -12.05
N ASP A 95 -12.08 12.49 -12.09
CA ASP A 95 -11.29 13.05 -13.18
C ASP A 95 -11.45 12.19 -14.44
N VAL A 96 -12.29 12.63 -15.38
CA VAL A 96 -12.60 11.91 -16.63
C VAL A 96 -11.37 11.61 -17.51
N LYS A 97 -10.21 12.24 -17.26
CA LYS A 97 -8.95 11.94 -17.96
C LYS A 97 -8.27 10.68 -17.41
N LYS A 98 -8.67 10.22 -16.23
CA LYS A 98 -8.14 9.02 -15.57
C LYS A 98 -9.05 7.83 -15.79
N ARG A 99 -8.45 6.63 -15.71
CA ARG A 99 -9.19 5.37 -15.75
C ARG A 99 -9.68 5.05 -14.34
N TYR A 100 -10.96 4.69 -14.25
CA TYR A 100 -11.62 4.27 -13.03
C TYR A 100 -12.21 2.87 -13.20
N ILE A 101 -12.09 2.06 -12.16
CA ILE A 101 -12.93 0.89 -11.95
C ILE A 101 -13.92 1.28 -10.84
N ILE A 102 -15.21 1.22 -11.15
CA ILE A 102 -16.28 1.59 -10.23
C ILE A 102 -17.05 0.33 -9.83
N GLY A 103 -17.03 0.00 -8.54
CA GLY A 103 -17.83 -1.09 -7.98
C GLY A 103 -19.10 -0.56 -7.32
N HIS A 104 -20.23 -1.22 -7.57
CA HIS A 104 -21.47 -0.98 -6.83
C HIS A 104 -21.77 -2.20 -5.98
N PHE A 105 -22.08 -1.98 -4.71
CA PHE A 105 -22.30 -3.04 -3.72
C PHE A 105 -23.53 -2.70 -2.89
N GLU A 106 -24.26 -3.72 -2.42
CA GLU A 106 -25.38 -3.51 -1.49
C GLU A 106 -24.92 -2.80 -0.20
N ASN A 107 -23.77 -3.22 0.33
CA ASN A 107 -23.13 -2.66 1.51
C ASN A 107 -21.65 -3.08 1.59
N GLU A 108 -20.90 -2.50 2.53
CA GLU A 108 -19.46 -2.78 2.72
C GLU A 108 -19.20 -4.17 3.33
N GLN A 109 -20.21 -4.81 3.91
CA GLN A 109 -20.13 -6.16 4.48
C GLN A 109 -20.39 -7.25 3.43
N SER A 110 -20.83 -6.88 2.23
CA SER A 110 -21.04 -7.83 1.14
C SER A 110 -19.73 -8.58 0.84
N PRO A 111 -19.79 -9.89 0.54
CA PRO A 111 -18.59 -10.71 0.36
C PRO A 111 -17.67 -10.21 -0.78
N ASN A 112 -18.23 -9.46 -1.72
CA ASN A 112 -17.50 -8.92 -2.86
C ASN A 112 -16.74 -7.62 -2.54
N TYR A 113 -17.17 -6.83 -1.55
CA TYR A 113 -16.52 -5.56 -1.22
C TYR A 113 -15.08 -5.77 -0.72
N PRO A 114 -14.76 -6.72 0.19
CA PRO A 114 -13.37 -7.00 0.58
C PRO A 114 -12.49 -7.47 -0.59
N ILE A 115 -13.06 -8.23 -1.53
CA ILE A 115 -12.33 -8.68 -2.73
C ILE A 115 -11.99 -7.47 -3.61
N PHE A 116 -12.94 -6.57 -3.82
CA PHE A 116 -12.73 -5.33 -4.54
C PHE A 116 -11.70 -4.42 -3.85
N ALA A 117 -11.78 -4.28 -2.51
CA ALA A 117 -10.83 -3.49 -1.73
C ALA A 117 -9.40 -4.05 -1.78
N LYS A 118 -9.26 -5.38 -1.76
CA LYS A 118 -7.97 -6.05 -1.97
C LYS A 118 -7.43 -5.77 -3.37
N ALA A 119 -8.25 -5.90 -4.41
CA ALA A 119 -7.85 -5.59 -5.79
C ALA A 119 -7.44 -4.12 -5.94
N ALA A 120 -8.23 -3.19 -5.38
CA ALA A 120 -7.93 -1.76 -5.37
C ALA A 120 -6.58 -1.47 -4.69
N SER A 121 -6.29 -2.14 -3.58
CA SER A 121 -5.02 -2.01 -2.86
C SER A 121 -3.81 -2.53 -3.64
N LEU A 122 -3.97 -3.63 -4.37
CA LEU A 122 -2.91 -4.22 -5.18
C LEU A 122 -2.63 -3.40 -6.45
N LEU A 123 -3.67 -2.81 -7.04
CA LEU A 123 -3.61 -2.11 -8.33
C LEU A 123 -3.65 -0.58 -8.21
N ARG A 124 -3.49 -0.03 -6.99
CA ARG A 124 -3.57 1.41 -6.70
C ARG A 124 -2.63 2.30 -7.52
N ASP A 125 -1.52 1.75 -8.00
CA ASP A 125 -0.54 2.48 -8.81
C ASP A 125 -0.81 2.36 -10.33
N GLU A 126 -1.85 1.61 -10.71
CA GLU A 126 -2.21 1.28 -12.10
C GLU A 126 -3.60 1.80 -12.49
N CYS A 127 -4.56 1.79 -11.56
CA CYS A 127 -5.92 2.27 -11.80
C CYS A 127 -6.49 2.98 -10.57
N ASN A 128 -7.46 3.86 -10.79
CA ASN A 128 -8.21 4.49 -9.72
C ASN A 128 -9.45 3.65 -9.44
N PHE A 129 -9.83 3.56 -8.16
CA PHE A 129 -10.97 2.78 -7.74
C PHE A 129 -11.98 3.69 -7.07
N ALA A 130 -13.25 3.50 -7.40
CA ALA A 130 -14.35 4.12 -6.70
C ALA A 130 -15.39 3.06 -6.35
N ALA A 131 -16.14 3.28 -5.28
CA ALA A 131 -17.22 2.38 -4.91
C ALA A 131 -18.43 3.14 -4.40
N SER A 132 -19.61 2.73 -4.83
CA SER A 132 -20.87 3.10 -4.20
C SER A 132 -21.44 1.94 -3.42
N VAL A 133 -22.07 2.26 -2.29
CA VAL A 133 -22.81 1.30 -1.46
C VAL A 133 -24.25 1.75 -1.34
N GLY A 134 -25.18 0.87 -1.65
CA GLY A 134 -26.62 1.12 -1.62
C GLY A 134 -27.38 -0.02 -2.27
N GLY A 135 -28.58 -0.30 -1.77
CA GLY A 135 -29.55 -1.20 -2.38
C GLY A 135 -30.68 -0.44 -3.07
#